data_AF-A0A6N8L2Q8-F1
#
_entry.id   AF-A0A6N8L2Q8-F1
#
_cell.length_a   1.000
_cell.length_b   1.000
_cell.length_c   1.000
_cell.angle_alpha   90.00
_cell.angle_beta   90.00
_cell.angle_gamma   90.00
#
_symmetry.space_group_name_H-M   'P 1'
#
loop_
_entity.id
_entity.type
_entity.pdbx_description
1 polymer ?
#
loop_
_entity_poly.entity_id
_entity_poly.type
_entity_poly.pdbx_seq_one_letter_code
_entity_poly.pdbx_strand_id
1 'polypeptide(L)'
;MKVFLQKILFPYGLILLAILAASVLVYYFFVISGASNWPTWALWGLPIGLSYLLLHVIGQRLFRGFSFSQRLLQLFTPEVFLTFVSLAVLAVICFQPLAKSLRYNFGHVLRLKSINELKPYQTTDFLEADDWYVDRMRVIPFHYYELGSGSQIGKIELNTLLIVPIFARKDAYATAAKAWLGFRYSDYISISEYRAKRIQKEREHINSSIGHFSKINVRDFNYLEAMPRSQGGEILQAMALNHSYYKSEYSNVYLGQQVERDVLSLYYLKYSFFLLFLIGLPVSLLACGLIYVLLKAKKLL
;
A
#
# COMPACT_ATOMS: atom_id res chain seq x y z
N MET A 1 -19.83 -0.43 34.15
CA MET A 1 -19.26 -1.50 33.30
C MET A 1 -20.26 -2.07 32.30
N LYS A 2 -21.39 -2.65 32.72
CA LYS A 2 -22.42 -3.24 31.83
C LYS A 2 -22.94 -2.27 30.74
N VAL A 3 -23.18 -1.01 31.12
CA VAL A 3 -23.64 0.06 30.20
C VAL A 3 -22.59 0.40 29.14
N PHE A 4 -21.29 0.42 29.49
CA PHE A 4 -20.20 0.72 28.56
C PHE A 4 -20.02 -0.41 27.53
N LEU A 5 -20.04 -1.67 27.98
CA LEU A 5 -19.96 -2.83 27.09
C LEU A 5 -21.12 -2.87 26.08
N GLN A 6 -22.35 -2.64 26.54
CA GLN A 6 -23.52 -2.79 25.68
C GLN A 6 -23.78 -1.58 24.78
N LYS A 7 -23.50 -0.36 25.24
CA LYS A 7 -23.83 0.87 24.50
C LYS A 7 -22.68 1.43 23.65
N ILE A 8 -21.43 1.03 23.91
CA ILE A 8 -20.26 1.59 23.23
C ILE A 8 -19.45 0.48 22.55
N LEU A 9 -18.95 -0.50 23.30
CA LEU A 9 -18.07 -1.56 22.77
C LEU A 9 -18.71 -2.36 21.63
N PHE A 10 -19.91 -2.90 21.86
CA PHE A 10 -20.57 -3.76 20.87
C PHE A 10 -20.97 -3.00 19.59
N PRO A 11 -21.65 -1.84 19.66
CA PRO A 11 -21.91 -1.01 18.47
C PRO A 11 -20.65 -0.61 17.70
N TYR A 12 -19.59 -0.22 18.42
CA TYR A 12 -18.32 0.20 17.83
C TYR A 12 -17.67 -0.93 17.03
N GLY A 13 -17.52 -2.11 17.64
CA GLY A 13 -16.94 -3.27 16.96
C GLY A 13 -17.76 -3.72 15.76
N LEU A 14 -19.09 -3.72 15.87
CA LEU A 14 -19.99 -4.12 14.79
C LEU A 14 -19.90 -3.16 13.60
N ILE A 15 -19.89 -1.85 13.84
CA ILE A 15 -19.74 -0.84 12.77
C ILE A 15 -18.35 -0.94 12.13
N LEU A 16 -17.30 -1.12 12.91
CA LEU A 16 -15.95 -1.29 12.37
C LEU A 16 -15.87 -2.51 11.44
N LEU A 17 -16.42 -3.65 11.86
CA LEU A 17 -16.47 -4.86 11.02
C LEU A 17 -17.31 -4.62 9.76
N ALA A 18 -18.43 -3.91 9.87
CA ALA A 18 -19.25 -3.55 8.70
C ALA A 18 -18.50 -2.64 7.72
N ILE A 19 -17.76 -1.64 8.21
CA ILE A 19 -16.92 -0.76 7.38
C ILE A 19 -15.84 -1.57 6.67
N LEU A 20 -15.14 -2.44 7.40
CA LEU A 20 -14.09 -3.27 6.82
C LEU A 20 -14.65 -4.26 5.80
N ALA A 21 -15.76 -4.93 6.10
CA ALA A 21 -16.43 -5.85 5.19
C ALA A 21 -16.89 -5.15 3.91
N ALA A 22 -17.53 -3.98 4.02
CA ALA A 22 -17.93 -3.18 2.86
C ALA A 22 -16.70 -2.72 2.04
N SER A 23 -15.64 -2.27 2.71
CA SER A 23 -14.40 -1.83 2.04
C SER A 23 -13.74 -2.98 1.27
N VAL A 24 -13.67 -4.16 1.88
CA VAL A 24 -13.17 -5.40 1.27
C VAL A 24 -14.00 -5.80 0.08
N LEU A 25 -15.33 -5.80 0.19
CA LEU A 25 -16.23 -6.16 -0.91
C LEU A 25 -16.07 -5.21 -2.10
N VAL A 26 -16.08 -3.89 -1.85
CA VAL A 26 -15.87 -2.90 -2.90
C VAL A 26 -14.53 -3.13 -3.58
N TYR A 27 -13.44 -3.20 -2.81
CA TYR A 27 -12.12 -3.39 -3.39
C TYR A 27 -11.96 -4.72 -4.13
N TYR A 28 -12.55 -5.81 -3.61
CA TYR A 28 -12.58 -7.11 -4.27
C TYR A 28 -13.17 -7.03 -5.69
N PHE A 29 -14.31 -6.33 -5.86
CA PHE A 29 -14.91 -6.12 -7.19
C PHE A 29 -13.97 -5.38 -8.16
N PHE A 30 -13.13 -4.47 -7.66
CA PHE A 30 -12.12 -3.78 -8.47
C PHE A 30 -10.90 -4.65 -8.77
N VAL A 31 -10.48 -5.51 -7.83
CA VAL A 31 -9.38 -6.45 -8.05
C VAL A 31 -9.74 -7.43 -9.18
N ILE A 32 -10.94 -8.03 -9.13
CA ILE A 32 -11.36 -9.01 -10.14
C ILE A 32 -11.64 -8.37 -11.52
N SER A 33 -11.90 -7.06 -11.58
CA SER A 33 -12.08 -6.34 -12.86
C SER A 33 -10.76 -5.90 -13.49
N GLY A 34 -9.61 -6.25 -12.90
CA GLY A 34 -8.28 -5.90 -13.40
C GLY A 34 -7.81 -4.49 -13.01
N ALA A 35 -8.55 -3.81 -12.13
CA ALA A 35 -8.22 -2.48 -11.62
C ALA A 35 -7.62 -2.55 -10.21
N SER A 36 -6.72 -3.50 -9.92
CA SER A 36 -6.21 -3.71 -8.55
C SER A 36 -5.19 -2.65 -8.08
N ASN A 37 -4.52 -1.98 -9.03
CA ASN A 37 -3.45 -1.01 -8.79
C ASN A 37 -4.00 0.39 -8.43
N TRP A 38 -4.72 0.45 -7.31
CA TRP A 38 -5.29 1.70 -6.80
C TRP A 38 -4.20 2.66 -6.29
N PRO A 39 -4.36 3.97 -6.53
CA PRO A 39 -3.48 4.97 -5.93
C PRO A 39 -3.67 4.99 -4.41
N THR A 40 -2.61 5.35 -3.68
CA THR A 40 -2.60 5.34 -2.21
C THR A 40 -3.78 6.12 -1.61
N TRP A 41 -4.15 7.28 -2.18
CA TRP A 41 -5.26 8.08 -1.67
C TRP A 41 -6.61 7.33 -1.70
N ALA A 42 -6.82 6.43 -2.66
CA ALA A 42 -8.08 5.70 -2.80
C ALA A 42 -8.20 4.62 -1.70
N LEU A 43 -7.08 4.03 -1.27
CA LEU A 43 -7.03 3.10 -0.14
C LEU A 43 -7.34 3.79 1.20
N TRP A 44 -7.21 5.12 1.28
CA TRP A 44 -7.60 5.91 2.46
C TRP A 44 -9.04 6.43 2.33
N GLY A 45 -9.38 6.96 1.16
CA GLY A 45 -10.67 7.57 0.89
C GLY A 45 -11.83 6.58 1.00
N LEU A 46 -11.65 5.34 0.54
CA LEU A 46 -12.69 4.31 0.59
C LEU A 46 -13.17 4.00 2.02
N PRO A 47 -12.31 3.57 2.96
CA PRO A 47 -12.75 3.29 4.33
C PRO A 47 -13.27 4.55 5.05
N ILE A 48 -12.74 5.74 4.77
CA ILE A 48 -13.25 7.00 5.34
C ILE A 48 -14.67 7.29 4.84
N GLY A 49 -14.90 7.20 3.53
CA GLY A 49 -16.21 7.43 2.91
C GLY A 49 -17.26 6.41 3.39
N LEU A 50 -16.86 5.14 3.52
CA LEU A 50 -17.74 4.10 4.07
C LEU A 50 -18.00 4.28 5.57
N SER A 51 -17.02 4.76 6.34
CA SER A 51 -17.23 5.14 7.74
C SER A 51 -18.29 6.23 7.87
N TYR A 52 -18.20 7.27 7.01
CA TYR A 52 -19.21 8.33 6.96
C TYR A 52 -20.61 7.79 6.67
N LEU A 53 -20.74 7.02 5.58
CA LEU A 53 -22.02 6.51 5.11
C LEU A 53 -22.66 5.55 6.14
N LEU A 54 -21.90 4.60 6.68
CA LEU A 54 -22.44 3.60 7.62
C LEU A 54 -22.78 4.20 8.97
N LEU A 55 -22.00 5.16 9.46
CA LEU A 55 -22.34 5.89 10.68
C LEU A 55 -23.61 6.73 10.50
N HIS A 56 -23.81 7.32 9.32
CA HIS A 56 -25.03 8.07 9.03
C HIS A 56 -26.28 7.18 8.96
N VAL A 57 -26.20 6.04 8.26
CA VAL A 57 -27.36 5.16 8.02
C VAL A 57 -27.68 4.28 9.23
N ILE A 58 -26.67 3.70 9.86
CA ILE A 58 -26.85 2.64 10.88
C ILE A 58 -26.42 3.13 12.27
N GLY A 59 -25.50 4.08 12.37
CA GLY A 59 -24.99 4.59 13.64
C GLY A 59 -26.09 5.14 14.55
N GLN A 60 -27.08 5.84 14.01
CA GLN A 60 -28.24 6.33 14.78
C GLN A 60 -29.07 5.21 15.42
N ARG A 61 -29.16 4.04 14.78
CA ARG A 61 -29.91 2.89 15.30
C ARG A 61 -29.11 2.11 16.35
N LEU A 62 -27.79 2.05 16.20
CA LEU A 62 -26.91 1.27 17.07
C LEU A 62 -26.48 2.04 18.34
N PHE A 63 -26.28 3.35 18.24
CA PHE A 63 -25.93 4.22 19.36
C PHE A 63 -27.15 4.92 20.00
N ARG A 64 -28.30 4.23 20.08
CA ARG A 64 -29.53 4.74 20.71
C ARG A 64 -29.24 5.23 22.14
N GLY A 65 -29.35 6.54 22.35
CA GLY A 65 -29.09 7.19 23.64
C GLY A 65 -28.03 8.29 23.58
N PHE A 66 -27.22 8.34 22.52
CA PHE A 66 -26.49 9.56 22.16
C PHE A 66 -27.39 10.36 21.22
N SER A 67 -27.63 11.64 21.51
CA SER A 67 -28.44 12.50 20.64
C SER A 67 -27.67 12.82 19.37
N PHE A 68 -27.72 11.91 18.38
CA PHE A 68 -27.36 12.21 17.01
C PHE A 68 -28.45 13.12 16.42
N SER A 69 -28.47 14.39 16.81
CA SER A 69 -29.37 15.34 16.14
C SER A 69 -28.89 15.53 14.72
N GLN A 70 -29.83 15.51 13.77
CA GLN A 70 -29.57 15.54 12.33
C GLN A 70 -28.99 16.87 11.82
N ARG A 71 -28.68 17.83 12.70
CA ARG A 71 -28.03 19.07 12.31
C ARG A 71 -26.55 18.82 12.10
N LEU A 72 -26.09 19.00 10.86
CA LEU A 72 -24.70 19.03 10.40
C LEU A 72 -23.74 19.79 11.34
N LEU A 73 -24.24 20.75 12.12
CA LEU A 73 -23.49 21.56 13.10
C LEU A 73 -23.26 20.90 14.48
N GLN A 74 -23.92 19.77 14.81
CA GLN A 74 -23.68 19.00 16.04
C GLN A 74 -22.73 17.80 15.87
N LEU A 75 -22.13 17.65 14.68
CA LEU A 75 -20.94 16.82 14.45
C LEU A 75 -19.76 17.18 15.38
N PHE A 76 -19.86 18.30 16.10
CA PHE A 76 -18.86 18.83 17.04
C PHE A 76 -19.13 18.53 18.52
N THR A 77 -20.04 17.62 18.88
CA THR A 77 -19.92 17.04 20.22
C THR A 77 -18.65 16.17 20.24
N PRO A 78 -17.71 16.42 21.18
CA PRO A 78 -16.39 15.78 21.14
C PRO A 78 -16.48 14.26 21.13
N GLU A 79 -17.53 13.69 21.71
CA GLU A 79 -17.85 12.25 21.74
C GLU A 79 -18.08 11.65 20.35
N VAL A 80 -18.97 12.27 19.57
CA VAL A 80 -19.34 11.80 18.23
C VAL A 80 -18.17 12.01 17.28
N PHE A 81 -17.49 13.16 17.38
CA PHE A 81 -16.32 13.45 16.58
C PHE A 81 -15.18 12.45 16.84
N LEU A 82 -14.85 12.17 18.10
CA LEU A 82 -13.78 11.23 18.46
C LEU A 82 -14.14 9.78 18.10
N THR A 83 -15.41 9.39 18.22
CA THR A 83 -15.86 8.04 17.81
C THR A 83 -15.80 7.89 16.28
N PHE A 84 -16.22 8.91 15.54
CA PHE A 84 -16.16 8.94 14.08
C PHE A 84 -14.71 8.88 13.57
N VAL A 85 -13.86 9.76 14.10
CA VAL A 85 -12.46 9.85 13.69
C VAL A 85 -11.72 8.57 14.07
N SER A 86 -11.92 8.03 15.27
CA SER A 86 -11.26 6.79 15.68
C SER A 86 -11.68 5.59 14.81
N LEU A 87 -12.96 5.44 14.47
CA LEU A 87 -13.43 4.39 13.57
C LEU A 87 -12.82 4.53 12.18
N ALA A 88 -12.84 5.74 11.60
CA ALA A 88 -12.30 5.99 10.27
C ALA A 88 -10.78 5.72 10.23
N VAL A 89 -10.03 6.21 11.21
CA VAL A 89 -8.58 5.99 11.32
C VAL A 89 -8.28 4.50 11.48
N LEU A 90 -8.99 3.80 12.37
CA LEU A 90 -8.78 2.38 12.59
C LEU A 90 -9.14 1.54 11.35
N ALA A 91 -10.23 1.90 10.66
CA ALA A 91 -10.63 1.27 9.41
C ALA A 91 -9.56 1.45 8.32
N VAL A 92 -9.01 2.66 8.16
CA VAL A 92 -7.91 2.93 7.21
C VAL A 92 -6.69 2.06 7.53
N ILE A 93 -6.25 2.03 8.79
CA ILE A 93 -5.07 1.28 9.22
C ILE A 93 -5.24 -0.22 8.96
N CYS A 94 -6.42 -0.79 9.27
CA CYS A 94 -6.67 -2.22 9.08
C CYS A 94 -6.92 -2.58 7.61
N PHE A 95 -7.53 -1.67 6.84
CA PHE A 95 -7.90 -1.91 5.46
C PHE A 95 -6.69 -1.96 4.52
N GLN A 96 -5.64 -1.16 4.75
CA GLN A 96 -4.45 -1.18 3.88
C GLN A 96 -3.80 -2.57 3.73
N PRO A 97 -3.47 -3.30 4.82
CA PRO A 97 -2.97 -4.66 4.69
C PRO A 97 -4.03 -5.64 4.19
N LEU A 98 -5.32 -5.44 4.48
CA LEU A 98 -6.39 -6.28 3.92
C LEU A 98 -6.45 -6.16 2.38
N ALA A 99 -6.36 -4.93 1.87
CA ALA A 99 -6.31 -4.66 0.43
C ALA A 99 -5.10 -5.35 -0.21
N LYS A 100 -3.93 -5.30 0.42
CA LYS A 100 -2.75 -6.05 -0.05
C LYS A 100 -3.01 -7.56 -0.07
N SER A 101 -3.57 -8.13 0.98
CA SER A 101 -3.92 -9.56 1.04
C SER A 101 -4.86 -9.96 -0.11
N LEU A 102 -5.92 -9.17 -0.35
CA LEU A 102 -6.87 -9.37 -1.45
C LEU A 102 -6.18 -9.29 -2.81
N ARG A 103 -5.32 -8.28 -3.03
CA ARG A 103 -4.57 -8.14 -4.27
C ARG A 103 -3.68 -9.34 -4.53
N TYR A 104 -2.91 -9.80 -3.55
CA TYR A 104 -2.07 -10.99 -3.74
C TYR A 104 -2.87 -12.27 -3.99
N ASN A 105 -4.05 -12.41 -3.40
CA ASN A 105 -4.89 -13.60 -3.56
C ASN A 105 -5.66 -13.61 -4.90
N PHE A 106 -6.32 -12.49 -5.22
CA PHE A 106 -7.30 -12.41 -6.31
C PHE A 106 -6.85 -11.56 -7.50
N GLY A 107 -5.70 -10.89 -7.43
CA GLY A 107 -5.21 -10.08 -8.55
C GLY A 107 -4.91 -10.91 -9.79
N HIS A 108 -5.06 -10.28 -10.95
CA HIS A 108 -4.99 -10.96 -12.23
C HIS A 108 -3.56 -11.43 -12.52
N VAL A 109 -3.43 -12.69 -12.93
CA VAL A 109 -2.17 -13.33 -13.27
C VAL A 109 -2.14 -13.61 -14.76
N LEU A 110 -1.17 -13.02 -15.44
CA LEU A 110 -0.88 -13.37 -16.82
C LEU A 110 0.24 -14.40 -16.83
N ARG A 111 -0.08 -15.62 -17.27
CA ARG A 111 0.89 -16.70 -17.47
C ARG A 111 1.27 -16.77 -18.94
N LEU A 112 2.54 -16.60 -19.24
CA LEU A 112 3.09 -16.63 -20.60
C LEU A 112 4.14 -17.73 -20.73
N LYS A 113 4.17 -18.41 -21.87
CA LYS A 113 5.28 -19.34 -22.16
C LYS A 113 6.55 -18.58 -22.51
N SER A 114 6.40 -17.40 -23.12
CA SER A 114 7.51 -16.50 -23.43
C SER A 114 7.06 -15.06 -23.27
N ILE A 115 7.96 -14.20 -22.82
CA ILE A 115 7.68 -12.76 -22.69
C ILE A 115 7.31 -12.11 -24.04
N ASN A 116 7.67 -12.74 -25.17
CA ASN A 116 7.28 -12.29 -26.50
C ASN A 116 5.75 -12.34 -26.74
N GLU A 117 5.00 -13.13 -25.97
CA GLU A 117 3.54 -13.20 -26.03
C GLU A 117 2.86 -11.99 -25.36
N LEU A 118 3.62 -11.17 -24.61
CA LEU A 118 3.09 -9.97 -23.98
C LEU A 118 2.73 -8.93 -25.05
N LYS A 119 1.47 -8.50 -25.08
CA LYS A 119 1.00 -7.48 -26.03
C LYS A 119 1.37 -6.08 -25.56
N PRO A 120 1.61 -5.12 -26.48
CA PRO A 120 1.79 -3.72 -26.11
C PRO A 120 0.59 -3.22 -25.28
N TYR A 121 0.88 -2.43 -24.25
CA TYR A 121 -0.12 -1.86 -23.33
C TYR A 121 -0.97 -2.86 -22.54
N GLN A 122 -0.68 -4.16 -22.62
CA GLN A 122 -1.34 -5.15 -21.79
C GLN A 122 -0.85 -5.01 -20.36
N THR A 123 -1.72 -4.60 -19.46
CA THR A 123 -1.44 -4.50 -18.04
C THR A 123 -2.01 -5.70 -17.30
N THR A 124 -1.27 -6.19 -16.30
CA THR A 124 -1.65 -7.29 -15.43
C THR A 124 -1.06 -7.02 -14.05
N ASP A 125 -1.69 -7.51 -13.00
CA ASP A 125 -1.18 -7.29 -11.64
C ASP A 125 0.08 -8.12 -11.38
N PHE A 126 0.06 -9.36 -11.88
CA PHE A 126 1.15 -10.30 -11.79
C PHE A 126 1.42 -10.93 -13.15
N LEU A 127 2.68 -11.12 -13.46
CA LEU A 127 3.18 -11.74 -14.68
C LEU A 127 4.08 -12.91 -14.29
N GLU A 128 3.76 -14.09 -14.80
CA GLU A 128 4.54 -15.31 -14.69
C GLU A 128 4.95 -15.69 -16.12
N ALA A 129 6.25 -15.69 -16.42
CA ALA A 129 6.77 -16.03 -17.75
C ALA A 129 7.86 -17.09 -17.62
N ASP A 130 7.80 -18.15 -18.44
CA ASP A 130 8.81 -19.21 -18.42
C ASP A 130 10.09 -18.78 -19.15
N ASP A 131 9.93 -18.27 -20.38
CA ASP A 131 11.04 -17.77 -21.21
C ASP A 131 11.18 -16.25 -21.10
N TRP A 132 12.04 -15.83 -20.18
CA TRP A 132 12.50 -14.45 -20.06
C TRP A 132 13.98 -14.35 -19.65
N TYR A 133 14.55 -13.19 -19.95
CA TYR A 133 15.91 -12.79 -19.69
C TYR A 133 15.96 -11.30 -19.39
N VAL A 134 16.89 -10.89 -18.54
CA VAL A 134 17.13 -9.49 -18.21
C VAL A 134 18.58 -9.16 -18.54
N ASP A 135 18.78 -8.06 -19.26
CA ASP A 135 20.12 -7.53 -19.48
C ASP A 135 20.49 -6.49 -18.43
N ARG A 136 21.65 -6.67 -17.79
CA ARG A 136 22.22 -5.74 -16.80
C ARG A 136 23.43 -4.97 -17.33
N MET A 137 23.79 -5.10 -18.61
CA MET A 137 24.99 -4.45 -19.16
C MET A 137 24.92 -2.92 -19.15
N ARG A 138 23.71 -2.35 -19.30
CA ARG A 138 23.50 -0.89 -19.33
C ARG A 138 22.36 -0.48 -18.42
N VAL A 139 22.69 -0.30 -17.15
CA VAL A 139 21.75 0.19 -16.13
C VAL A 139 22.10 1.64 -15.82
N ILE A 140 21.15 2.55 -16.03
CA ILE A 140 21.29 3.95 -15.65
C ILE A 140 20.57 4.13 -14.32
N PRO A 141 21.29 4.38 -13.20
CA PRO A 141 20.65 4.63 -11.93
C PRO A 141 20.03 6.03 -11.91
N PHE A 142 18.88 6.15 -11.26
CA PHE A 142 18.26 7.43 -10.94
C PHE A 142 18.19 7.58 -9.42
N HIS A 143 18.63 8.73 -8.92
CA HIS A 143 18.68 9.01 -7.50
C HIS A 143 17.83 10.24 -7.18
N TYR A 144 17.03 10.14 -6.13
CA TYR A 144 16.29 11.28 -5.61
C TYR A 144 16.14 11.19 -4.10
N TYR A 145 15.74 12.29 -3.49
CA TYR A 145 15.51 12.38 -2.06
C TYR A 145 14.14 12.98 -1.79
N GLU A 146 13.52 12.51 -0.72
CA GLU A 146 12.24 13.01 -0.24
C GLU A 146 12.20 13.05 1.29
N LEU A 147 11.26 13.79 1.85
CA LEU A 147 11.05 13.78 3.30
C LEU A 147 10.36 12.48 3.69
N GLY A 148 10.88 11.81 4.73
CA GLY A 148 10.30 10.60 5.27
C GLY A 148 8.88 10.84 5.76
N SER A 149 8.01 9.84 5.55
CA SER A 149 6.60 9.88 5.94
C SER A 149 6.28 8.89 7.05
N GLY A 150 5.11 9.04 7.69
CA GLY A 150 4.63 8.12 8.72
C GLY A 150 5.57 8.01 9.92
N SER A 151 6.09 6.80 10.17
CA SER A 151 7.04 6.52 11.26
C SER A 151 8.44 7.08 11.02
N GLN A 152 8.73 7.60 9.83
CA GLN A 152 10.01 8.17 9.44
C GLN A 152 9.97 9.71 9.32
N ILE A 153 8.94 10.37 9.87
CA ILE A 153 8.88 11.84 9.93
C ILE A 153 10.13 12.39 10.63
N GLY A 154 10.71 13.45 10.08
CA GLY A 154 11.96 14.04 10.56
C GLY A 154 13.22 13.37 10.01
N LYS A 155 13.07 12.42 9.08
CA LYS A 155 14.16 11.82 8.31
C LYS A 155 14.07 12.21 6.84
N ILE A 156 15.15 11.98 6.12
CA ILE A 156 15.25 12.10 4.66
C ILE A 156 15.38 10.69 4.13
N GLU A 157 14.52 10.37 3.16
CA GLU A 157 14.56 9.13 2.40
C GLU A 157 15.48 9.33 1.19
N LEU A 158 16.54 8.53 1.13
CA LEU A 158 17.44 8.41 -0.01
C LEU A 158 16.93 7.28 -0.89
N ASN A 159 16.60 7.59 -2.14
CA ASN A 159 16.08 6.61 -3.08
C ASN A 159 17.05 6.40 -4.23
N THR A 160 17.29 5.14 -4.58
CA THR A 160 17.97 4.70 -5.79
C THR A 160 17.05 3.80 -6.59
N LEU A 161 16.74 4.23 -7.81
CA LEU A 161 15.92 3.50 -8.78
C LEU A 161 16.82 2.95 -9.89
N LEU A 162 16.65 1.68 -10.22
CA LEU A 162 17.32 1.04 -11.35
C LEU A 162 16.25 0.40 -12.23
N ILE A 163 16.49 0.38 -13.54
CA ILE A 163 15.62 -0.32 -14.48
C ILE A 163 16.46 -1.12 -15.47
N VAL A 164 15.94 -2.29 -15.83
CA VAL A 164 16.57 -3.18 -16.81
C VAL A 164 15.53 -3.76 -17.77
N PRO A 165 15.88 -3.93 -19.05
CA PRO A 165 14.95 -4.46 -20.03
C PRO A 165 14.71 -5.96 -19.83
N ILE A 166 13.50 -6.42 -20.17
CA ILE A 166 13.13 -7.83 -20.23
C ILE A 166 13.00 -8.25 -21.70
N PHE A 167 13.71 -9.31 -22.06
CA PHE A 167 13.69 -9.95 -23.38
C PHE A 167 13.29 -11.42 -23.25
N ALA A 168 12.90 -12.05 -24.36
CA ALA A 168 12.89 -13.51 -24.43
C ALA A 168 14.33 -14.04 -24.43
N ARG A 169 14.59 -15.18 -23.81
CA ARG A 169 15.96 -15.71 -23.72
C ARG A 169 16.49 -16.15 -25.07
N LYS A 170 15.63 -16.72 -25.91
CA LYS A 170 16.00 -17.24 -27.23
C LYS A 170 16.39 -16.13 -28.21
N ASP A 171 15.74 -14.97 -28.10
CA ASP A 171 15.88 -13.86 -29.04
C ASP A 171 16.41 -12.59 -28.36
N ALA A 172 17.16 -12.75 -27.27
CA ALA A 172 17.76 -11.62 -26.56
C ALA A 172 18.53 -10.75 -27.56
N TYR A 173 18.31 -9.43 -27.52
CA TYR A 173 18.91 -8.43 -28.41
C TYR A 173 18.46 -8.44 -29.88
N ALA A 174 17.81 -9.51 -30.35
CA ALA A 174 17.22 -9.54 -31.70
C ALA A 174 15.87 -8.82 -31.76
N THR A 175 15.16 -8.74 -30.63
CA THR A 175 13.86 -8.07 -30.51
C THR A 175 13.91 -6.89 -29.55
N ALA A 176 12.96 -5.96 -29.70
CA ALA A 176 12.72 -4.90 -28.72
C ALA A 176 12.41 -5.47 -27.33
N ALA A 177 12.74 -4.71 -26.28
CA ALA A 177 12.37 -5.07 -24.92
C ALA A 177 10.84 -5.13 -24.81
N LYS A 178 10.31 -6.18 -24.18
CA LYS A 178 8.86 -6.42 -24.05
C LYS A 178 8.28 -5.87 -22.75
N ALA A 179 9.13 -5.70 -21.76
CA ALA A 179 8.80 -5.12 -20.48
C ALA A 179 10.08 -4.64 -19.82
N TRP A 180 9.93 -4.05 -18.64
CA TRP A 180 11.04 -3.60 -17.82
C TRP A 180 10.93 -4.16 -16.42
N LEU A 181 12.07 -4.43 -15.81
CA LEU A 181 12.19 -4.81 -14.42
C LEU A 181 12.78 -3.64 -13.65
N GLY A 182 12.04 -3.13 -12.68
CA GLY A 182 12.43 -2.06 -11.78
C GLY A 182 13.03 -2.60 -10.49
N PHE A 183 13.98 -1.86 -9.93
CA PHE A 183 14.51 -2.04 -8.59
C PHE A 183 14.43 -0.71 -7.86
N ARG A 184 13.98 -0.76 -6.61
CA ARG A 184 13.92 0.40 -5.73
C ARG A 184 14.66 0.09 -4.44
N TYR A 185 15.61 0.93 -4.11
CA TYR A 185 16.34 0.94 -2.85
C TYR A 185 16.03 2.23 -2.12
N SER A 186 15.69 2.13 -0.85
CA SER A 186 15.31 3.26 0.00
C SER A 186 16.00 3.13 1.35
N ASP A 187 16.75 4.15 1.75
CA ASP A 187 17.32 4.26 3.10
C ASP A 187 16.89 5.57 3.77
N TYR A 188 16.76 5.55 5.09
CA TYR A 188 16.37 6.73 5.87
C TYR A 188 17.54 7.24 6.71
N ILE A 189 17.82 8.54 6.61
CA ILE A 189 18.82 9.22 7.43
C ILE A 189 18.21 10.42 8.13
N SER A 190 18.72 10.79 9.30
CA SER A 190 18.21 11.97 10.00
C SER A 190 18.52 13.27 9.24
N ILE A 191 17.70 14.30 9.45
CA ILE A 191 17.94 15.62 8.85
C ILE A 191 19.31 16.20 9.28
N SER A 192 19.72 15.97 10.53
CA SER A 192 21.02 16.42 11.04
C SER A 192 22.19 15.72 10.34
N GLU A 193 22.12 14.40 10.14
CA GLU A 193 23.13 13.64 9.41
C GLU A 193 23.19 14.03 7.94
N TYR A 194 22.05 14.25 7.29
CA TYR A 194 22.03 14.73 5.91
C TYR A 194 22.73 16.08 5.78
N ARG A 195 22.47 17.04 6.68
CA ARG A 195 23.14 18.35 6.65
C ARG A 195 24.65 18.24 6.87
N ALA A 196 25.09 17.34 7.74
CA ALA A 196 26.50 17.21 8.11
C ALA A 196 27.32 16.35 7.12
N LYS A 197 26.73 15.30 6.54
CA LYS A 197 27.44 14.23 5.82
C LYS A 197 26.74 13.80 4.52
N ARG A 198 25.98 14.70 3.90
CA ARG A 198 25.20 14.45 2.67
C ARG A 198 25.93 13.57 1.65
N ILE A 199 27.05 14.08 1.11
CA ILE A 199 27.78 13.45 0.00
C ILE A 199 28.27 12.05 0.37
N GLN A 200 28.74 11.89 1.62
CA GLN A 200 29.19 10.59 2.11
C GLN A 200 28.02 9.61 2.19
N LYS A 201 26.89 10.02 2.80
CA LYS A 201 25.71 9.16 2.98
C LYS A 201 25.04 8.80 1.66
N GLU A 202 24.96 9.73 0.73
CA GLU A 202 24.48 9.48 -0.63
C GLU A 202 25.38 8.44 -1.33
N ARG A 203 26.70 8.60 -1.27
CA ARG A 203 27.63 7.64 -1.86
C ARG A 203 27.54 6.25 -1.22
N GLU A 204 27.44 6.18 0.10
CA GLU A 204 27.25 4.92 0.84
C GLU A 204 25.97 4.19 0.37
N HIS A 205 24.85 4.91 0.31
CA HIS A 205 23.57 4.37 -0.15
C HIS A 205 23.64 3.90 -1.62
N ILE A 206 24.22 4.70 -2.51
CA ILE A 206 24.36 4.35 -3.94
C ILE A 206 25.23 3.10 -4.11
N ASN A 207 26.39 3.07 -3.45
CA ASN A 207 27.30 1.92 -3.53
C ASN A 207 26.66 0.65 -2.97
N SER A 208 25.94 0.76 -1.86
CA SER A 208 25.18 -0.36 -1.28
C SER A 208 24.10 -0.86 -2.26
N SER A 209 23.33 0.06 -2.84
CA SER A 209 22.25 -0.24 -3.80
C SER A 209 22.78 -0.94 -5.05
N ILE A 210 23.83 -0.41 -5.67
CA ILE A 210 24.47 -1.02 -6.85
C ILE A 210 25.13 -2.36 -6.47
N GLY A 211 25.77 -2.42 -5.31
CA GLY A 211 26.39 -3.64 -4.78
C GLY A 211 25.38 -4.76 -4.54
N HIS A 212 24.18 -4.44 -4.05
CA HIS A 212 23.10 -5.42 -3.89
C HIS A 212 22.51 -5.82 -5.25
N PHE A 213 22.23 -4.85 -6.12
CA PHE A 213 21.68 -5.08 -7.45
C PHE A 213 22.56 -6.03 -8.28
N SER A 214 23.89 -5.87 -8.23
CA SER A 214 24.81 -6.74 -8.97
C SER A 214 24.79 -8.19 -8.48
N LYS A 215 24.50 -8.41 -7.18
CA LYS A 215 24.47 -9.73 -6.53
C LYS A 215 23.12 -10.44 -6.60
N ILE A 216 22.02 -9.71 -6.80
CA ILE A 216 20.69 -10.31 -6.92
C ILE A 216 20.71 -11.36 -8.04
N ASN A 217 20.13 -12.53 -7.78
CA ASN A 217 19.78 -13.47 -8.83
C ASN A 217 18.34 -13.21 -9.29
N VAL A 218 18.18 -12.63 -10.49
CA VAL A 218 16.85 -12.35 -11.07
C VAL A 218 16.09 -13.63 -11.42
N ARG A 219 16.78 -14.75 -11.59
CA ARG A 219 16.13 -16.04 -11.92
C ARG A 219 15.36 -16.63 -10.74
N ASP A 220 15.64 -16.17 -9.53
CA ASP A 220 14.96 -16.63 -8.31
C ASP A 220 13.63 -15.89 -8.07
N PHE A 221 13.21 -15.03 -9.00
CA PHE A 221 11.91 -14.38 -8.93
C PHE A 221 10.82 -15.35 -9.40
N ASN A 222 9.89 -15.65 -8.48
CA ASN A 222 8.76 -16.53 -8.74
C ASN A 222 7.76 -15.90 -9.71
N TYR A 223 7.61 -14.58 -9.64
CA TYR A 223 6.76 -13.80 -10.53
C TYR A 223 7.21 -12.34 -10.56
N LEU A 224 6.62 -11.60 -11.50
CA LEU A 224 6.83 -10.17 -11.72
C LEU A 224 5.55 -9.42 -11.34
N GLU A 225 5.62 -8.56 -10.33
CA GLU A 225 4.49 -7.74 -9.87
C GLU A 225 4.48 -6.40 -10.60
N ALA A 226 3.33 -5.97 -11.12
CA ALA A 226 3.24 -4.64 -11.73
C ALA A 226 3.56 -3.54 -10.71
N MET A 227 4.41 -2.61 -11.12
CA MET A 227 4.84 -1.49 -10.27
C MET A 227 3.62 -0.70 -9.78
N PRO A 228 3.46 -0.48 -8.45
CA PRO A 228 2.35 0.27 -7.92
C PRO A 228 2.44 1.76 -8.31
N ARG A 229 1.27 2.40 -8.46
CA ARG A 229 1.17 3.85 -8.74
C ARG A 229 1.74 4.65 -7.57
N SER A 230 2.94 5.17 -7.75
CA SER A 230 3.73 5.91 -6.77
C SER A 230 4.73 6.80 -7.50
N GLN A 231 5.30 7.81 -6.83
CA GLN A 231 6.32 8.68 -7.42
C GLN A 231 7.50 7.88 -8.00
N GLY A 232 8.05 6.92 -7.25
CA GLY A 232 9.11 6.05 -7.75
C GLY A 232 8.67 5.18 -8.94
N GLY A 233 7.40 4.75 -8.97
CA GLY A 233 6.85 4.00 -10.10
C GLY A 233 6.69 4.84 -11.36
N GLU A 234 6.23 6.09 -11.22
CA GLU A 234 6.13 7.06 -12.32
C GLU A 234 7.51 7.40 -12.89
N ILE A 235 8.51 7.58 -12.01
CA ILE A 235 9.90 7.80 -12.44
C ILE A 235 10.43 6.59 -13.22
N LEU A 236 10.24 5.36 -12.72
CA LEU A 236 10.66 4.15 -13.43
C LEU A 236 9.97 4.01 -14.80
N GLN A 237 8.67 4.31 -14.89
CA GLN A 237 7.95 4.32 -16.17
C GLN A 237 8.50 5.39 -17.13
N ALA A 238 8.84 6.58 -16.63
CA ALA A 238 9.49 7.61 -17.42
C ALA A 238 10.90 7.20 -17.87
N MET A 239 11.66 6.49 -17.03
CA MET A 239 12.97 5.92 -17.39
C MET A 239 12.83 4.86 -18.48
N ALA A 240 11.81 3.99 -18.40
CA ALA A 240 11.50 2.99 -19.43
C ALA A 240 11.18 3.63 -20.78
N LEU A 241 10.34 4.67 -20.78
CA LEU A 241 9.88 5.37 -21.99
C LEU A 241 11.00 6.15 -22.68
N ASN A 242 11.91 6.75 -21.90
CA ASN A 242 12.97 7.62 -22.42
C ASN A 242 14.33 6.90 -22.52
N HIS A 243 14.36 5.57 -22.42
CA HIS A 243 15.62 4.83 -22.42
C HIS A 243 16.30 4.90 -23.79
N SER A 244 17.48 5.51 -23.86
CA SER A 244 18.17 5.79 -25.14
C SER A 244 18.80 4.56 -25.80
N TYR A 245 19.17 3.54 -25.01
CA TYR A 245 19.88 2.38 -25.51
C TYR A 245 18.99 1.22 -25.98
N TYR A 246 18.00 0.81 -25.18
CA TYR A 246 17.06 -0.24 -25.55
C TYR A 246 15.79 0.38 -26.12
N LYS A 247 15.42 0.01 -27.34
CA LYS A 247 14.12 0.35 -27.91
C LYS A 247 13.06 -0.54 -27.27
N SER A 248 12.02 0.09 -26.71
CA SER A 248 10.86 -0.59 -26.17
C SER A 248 9.59 0.11 -26.65
N GLU A 249 8.67 -0.64 -27.24
CA GLU A 249 7.29 -0.18 -27.48
C GLU A 249 6.42 -0.34 -26.21
N TYR A 250 7.03 -0.84 -25.12
CA TYR A 250 6.38 -1.22 -23.88
C TYR A 250 6.90 -0.35 -22.73
N SER A 251 5.98 0.24 -21.96
CA SER A 251 6.27 1.03 -20.75
C SER A 251 6.00 0.27 -19.45
N ASN A 252 5.57 -0.99 -19.55
CA ASN A 252 5.26 -1.81 -18.38
C ASN A 252 6.52 -2.07 -17.56
N VAL A 253 6.50 -1.61 -16.31
CA VAL A 253 7.55 -1.87 -15.32
C VAL A 253 7.02 -2.83 -14.27
N TYR A 254 7.77 -3.90 -14.02
CA TYR A 254 7.49 -4.89 -13.00
C TYR A 254 8.56 -4.88 -11.90
N LEU A 255 8.21 -5.40 -10.73
CA LEU A 255 9.09 -5.70 -9.61
C LEU A 255 9.23 -7.21 -9.48
N GLY A 256 10.45 -7.70 -9.32
CA GLY A 256 10.70 -9.11 -9.08
C GLY A 256 10.36 -9.50 -7.65
N GLN A 257 9.64 -10.61 -7.48
CA GLN A 257 9.24 -11.12 -6.16
C GLN A 257 9.80 -12.53 -5.92
N GLN A 258 10.52 -12.70 -4.81
CA GLN A 258 11.10 -13.98 -4.39
C GLN A 258 10.18 -14.79 -3.46
N VAL A 259 9.17 -14.13 -2.88
CA VAL A 259 8.22 -14.77 -1.97
C VAL A 259 6.96 -15.10 -2.74
N GLU A 260 6.42 -16.30 -2.56
CA GLU A 260 5.16 -16.71 -3.17
C GLU A 260 4.00 -15.78 -2.79
N ARG A 261 3.07 -15.60 -3.73
CA ARG A 261 1.90 -14.71 -3.56
C ARG A 261 1.01 -15.15 -2.40
N ASP A 262 0.81 -16.46 -2.24
CA ASP A 262 -0.03 -17.01 -1.18
C ASP A 262 0.54 -16.74 0.21
N VAL A 263 1.87 -16.83 0.34
CA VAL A 263 2.59 -16.49 1.57
C VAL A 263 2.43 -15.01 1.91
N LEU A 264 2.59 -14.11 0.91
CA LEU A 264 2.38 -12.68 1.10
C LEU A 264 0.92 -12.36 1.44
N SER A 265 -0.04 -12.99 0.76
CA SER A 265 -1.47 -12.80 1.04
C SER A 265 -1.81 -13.18 2.49
N LEU A 266 -1.33 -14.33 2.94
CA LEU A 266 -1.55 -14.81 4.30
C LEU A 266 -0.83 -13.95 5.33
N TYR A 267 0.40 -13.50 5.03
CA TYR A 267 1.14 -12.57 5.89
C TYR A 267 0.35 -11.29 6.13
N TYR A 268 -0.13 -10.64 5.06
CA TYR A 268 -0.89 -9.40 5.18
C TYR A 268 -2.24 -9.62 5.88
N LEU A 269 -2.91 -10.75 5.65
CA LEU A 269 -4.15 -11.10 6.37
C LEU A 269 -3.90 -11.26 7.89
N LYS A 270 -2.85 -12.00 8.27
CA LYS A 270 -2.45 -12.16 9.67
C LYS A 270 -2.09 -10.82 10.30
N TYR A 271 -1.34 -9.99 9.57
CA TYR A 271 -0.96 -8.65 10.03
C TYR A 271 -2.18 -7.74 10.22
N SER A 272 -3.18 -7.80 9.33
CA SER A 272 -4.46 -7.10 9.51
C SER A 272 -5.20 -7.54 10.77
N PHE A 273 -5.28 -8.85 11.04
CA PHE A 273 -5.92 -9.34 12.27
C PHE A 273 -5.15 -8.97 13.53
N PHE A 274 -3.81 -9.00 13.47
CA PHE A 274 -2.97 -8.49 14.54
C PHE A 274 -3.25 -7.01 14.82
N LEU A 275 -3.24 -6.17 13.77
CA LEU A 275 -3.56 -4.74 13.88
C LEU A 275 -4.97 -4.51 14.40
N LEU A 276 -5.96 -5.29 13.97
CA LEU A 276 -7.35 -5.10 14.39
C LEU A 276 -7.57 -5.52 15.85
N PHE A 277 -7.18 -6.74 16.22
CA PHE A 277 -7.58 -7.35 17.49
C PHE A 277 -6.61 -7.10 18.64
N LEU A 278 -5.31 -6.98 18.37
CA LEU A 278 -4.30 -6.84 19.43
C LEU A 278 -3.88 -5.39 19.67
N ILE A 279 -3.98 -4.52 18.66
CA ILE A 279 -3.58 -3.12 18.77
C ILE A 279 -4.79 -2.20 18.65
N GLY A 280 -5.45 -2.23 17.50
CA GLY A 280 -6.44 -1.26 17.08
C GLY A 280 -7.66 -1.19 17.98
N LEU A 281 -8.39 -2.30 18.11
CA LEU A 281 -9.55 -2.39 19.00
C LEU A 281 -9.19 -2.08 20.46
N PRO A 282 -8.16 -2.69 21.08
CA PRO A 282 -7.79 -2.37 22.46
C PRO A 282 -7.48 -0.89 22.68
N VAL A 283 -6.66 -0.29 21.80
CA VAL A 283 -6.26 1.12 21.90
C VAL A 283 -7.46 2.05 21.70
N SER A 284 -8.31 1.79 20.70
CA SER A 284 -9.48 2.63 20.43
C SER A 284 -10.50 2.55 21.57
N LEU A 285 -10.70 1.37 22.14
CA LEU A 285 -11.61 1.18 23.27
C LEU A 285 -11.10 1.80 24.56
N LEU A 286 -9.78 1.73 24.83
CA LEU A 286 -9.17 2.44 25.95
C LEU A 286 -9.31 3.96 25.79
N ALA A 287 -9.08 4.49 24.58
CA ALA A 287 -9.29 5.90 24.29
C ALA A 287 -10.76 6.31 24.50
N CYS A 288 -11.71 5.58 23.92
CA CYS A 288 -13.14 5.81 24.13
C CYS A 288 -13.54 5.72 25.62
N GLY A 289 -12.96 4.77 26.37
CA GLY A 289 -13.18 4.61 27.81
C GLY A 289 -12.68 5.80 28.62
N LEU A 290 -11.44 6.25 28.38
CA LEU A 290 -10.86 7.43 29.03
C LEU A 290 -11.68 8.69 28.75
N ILE A 291 -12.08 8.87 27.50
CA ILE A 291 -12.93 10.00 27.07
C ILE A 291 -14.27 9.97 27.81
N TYR A 292 -14.92 8.81 27.87
CA TYR A 292 -16.18 8.64 28.59
C TYR A 292 -16.06 9.02 30.07
N VAL A 293 -14.97 8.61 30.73
CA VAL A 293 -14.70 8.96 32.14
C VAL A 293 -14.49 10.47 32.30
N LEU A 294 -13.70 11.10 31.43
CA LEU A 294 -13.41 12.54 31.48
C LEU A 294 -14.65 13.40 31.28
N LEU A 295 -15.55 13.01 30.38
CA LEU A 295 -16.78 13.75 30.08
C LEU A 295 -17.79 13.63 31.21
N LYS A 296 -17.94 12.43 31.79
CA LYS A 296 -18.74 12.21 32.99
C LYS A 296 -18.23 13.04 34.17
N ALA A 297 -16.91 13.14 34.35
CA ALA A 297 -16.30 13.97 35.40
C ALA A 297 -16.61 15.48 35.23
N LYS A 298 -16.78 15.95 34.00
CA LYS A 298 -17.14 17.35 33.68
C LYS A 298 -18.65 17.65 33.73
N LYS A 299 -19.51 16.68 34.11
CA LYS A 299 -20.99 16.78 34.05
C LYS A 299 -21.51 17.20 32.66
N LEU A 300 -20.80 16.81 31.61
CA LEU A 300 -21.26 16.97 30.22
C LEU A 300 -22.13 15.78 29.77
N LEU A 301 -22.25 14.76 30.63
CA LEU A 301 -23.06 13.54 30.54
C LEU A 301 -23.72 13.28 31.89
#